data_AF-A0A4U1AJS2-F1
#
_entry.id   AF-A0A4U1AJS2-F1
#
_cell.length_a   1.000
_cell.length_b   1.000
_cell.length_c   1.000
_cell.angle_alpha   90.00
_cell.angle_beta   90.00
_cell.angle_gamma   90.00
#
_symmetry.space_group_name_H-M   'P 1'
#
loop_
_entity.id
_entity.type
_entity.pdbx_description
1 polymer ?
#
loop_
_entity_poly.entity_id
_entity_poly.type
_entity_poly.pdbx_seq_one_letter_code
_entity_poly.pdbx_strand_id
1 'polypeptide(L)'
;MCGCSASNKPVQDVSVHNVPPSYKVLDNTYWWRCKFKNVWPANVGPDLVIDLLLAHAVVSPVLVRHIDDIPYWRFHRRAARDQAGQQFSLIFYSKPEIASAVFAEIHESEILKRAISANLVERVITDNPDHPNFSAIEATSDTHWSLDLQKNWPAFIMGVSSLWLGLIDESFQDSPENFADIHRLLEKYREIDAKIAEIWRTEGQHALLHHMNAVLGYKPLVIRKELSF
;
A
#
# COMPACT_ATOMS: atom_id res chain seq x y z
N MET A 1 33.98 25.17 44.21
CA MET A 1 33.97 24.69 42.81
C MET A 1 32.95 23.58 42.70
N CYS A 2 31.77 23.86 42.14
CA CYS A 2 30.70 22.88 41.95
C CYS A 2 30.68 22.52 40.45
N GLY A 3 31.11 21.31 40.11
CA GLY A 3 31.16 20.82 38.73
C GLY A 3 29.80 20.23 38.35
N CYS A 4 29.06 20.91 37.47
CA CYS A 4 27.89 20.35 36.82
C CYS A 4 28.33 19.22 35.89
N SER A 5 27.97 17.98 36.24
CA SER A 5 28.08 16.85 35.31
C SER A 5 26.96 16.98 34.28
N ALA A 6 27.32 17.26 33.03
CA ALA A 6 26.42 17.12 31.90
C ALA A 6 26.12 15.62 31.74
N SER A 7 24.93 15.21 32.15
CA SER A 7 24.36 13.92 31.76
C SER A 7 24.21 13.92 30.24
N ASN A 8 25.14 13.26 29.54
CA ASN A 8 24.90 12.80 28.18
C ASN A 8 23.78 11.76 28.25
N LYS A 9 22.53 12.20 28.23
CA LYS A 9 21.44 11.32 27.83
C LYS A 9 21.77 10.86 26.41
N PRO A 10 21.79 9.55 26.12
CA PRO A 10 21.83 9.10 24.74
C PRO A 10 20.65 9.77 24.03
N VAL A 11 20.94 10.48 22.94
CA VAL A 11 19.92 10.97 22.03
C VAL A 11 19.10 9.73 21.67
N GLN A 12 17.83 9.69 22.09
CA GLN A 12 16.93 8.62 21.68
C GLN A 12 17.01 8.53 20.16
N ASP A 13 17.24 7.32 19.63
CA ASP A 13 17.14 7.05 18.20
C ASP A 13 15.81 7.63 17.72
N VAL A 14 15.90 8.74 16.99
CA VAL A 14 14.72 9.33 16.38
C VAL A 14 14.22 8.31 15.39
N SER A 15 13.01 7.79 15.62
CA SER A 15 12.35 6.87 14.70
C SER A 15 12.45 7.41 13.27
N VAL A 16 13.32 6.81 12.47
CA VAL A 16 13.55 7.18 11.06
C VAL A 16 12.37 6.80 10.18
N HIS A 17 11.34 6.18 10.74
CA HIS A 17 10.17 5.71 10.00
C HIS A 17 9.30 6.87 9.48
N ASN A 18 9.36 8.07 10.08
CA ASN A 18 8.48 9.21 9.75
C ASN A 18 9.20 10.42 9.12
N VAL A 19 10.45 10.25 8.67
CA VAL A 19 11.21 11.34 8.02
C VAL A 19 11.16 11.25 6.49
N PRO A 20 11.37 12.37 5.76
CA PRO A 20 11.37 12.38 4.31
C PRO A 20 12.39 11.41 3.69
N PRO A 21 12.20 10.99 2.42
CA PRO A 21 13.05 9.99 1.79
C PRO A 21 14.53 10.30 1.70
N SER A 22 14.88 11.59 1.67
CA SER A 22 16.27 12.03 1.76
C SER A 22 16.99 11.62 3.06
N TYR A 23 16.24 11.30 4.11
CA TYR A 23 16.77 10.88 5.42
C TYR A 23 16.75 9.36 5.62
N LYS A 24 16.14 8.60 4.70
CA LYS A 24 16.09 7.14 4.71
C LYS A 24 17.06 6.58 3.66
N VAL A 25 18.35 6.81 3.85
CA VAL A 25 19.37 6.23 2.96
C VAL A 25 19.56 4.77 3.36
N LEU A 26 19.08 3.84 2.52
CA LEU A 26 19.39 2.42 2.65
C LEU A 26 20.17 1.94 1.44
N ASP A 27 21.40 1.50 1.68
CA ASP A 27 22.23 0.88 0.66
C ASP A 27 21.60 -0.44 0.18
N ASN A 28 21.81 -0.75 -1.11
CA ASN A 28 21.36 -1.99 -1.76
C ASN A 28 19.84 -2.23 -1.68
N THR A 29 19.05 -1.16 -1.77
CA THR A 29 17.58 -1.24 -1.82
C THR A 29 17.05 -0.88 -3.21
N TYR A 30 15.92 -1.51 -3.56
CA TYR A 30 15.34 -1.48 -4.90
C TYR A 30 13.82 -1.53 -4.80
N TRP A 31 13.14 -1.08 -5.86
CA TRP A 31 11.70 -1.23 -5.97
C TRP A 31 11.31 -2.61 -6.51
N TRP A 32 10.40 -3.26 -5.79
CA TRP A 32 9.88 -4.58 -6.07
C TRP A 32 8.36 -4.52 -6.24
N ARG A 33 7.83 -5.38 -7.11
CA ARG A 33 6.39 -5.44 -7.41
C ARG A 33 5.88 -6.87 -7.28
N CYS A 34 4.82 -7.03 -6.49
CA CYS A 34 3.97 -8.21 -6.49
C CYS A 34 2.60 -7.82 -7.04
N LYS A 35 2.21 -8.39 -8.18
CA LYS A 35 0.98 -8.04 -8.91
C LYS A 35 0.03 -9.21 -8.88
N PHE A 36 -1.19 -8.96 -8.45
CA PHE A 36 -2.31 -9.90 -8.47
C PHE A 36 -3.17 -9.53 -9.66
N LYS A 37 -3.23 -10.42 -10.66
CA LYS A 37 -4.11 -10.24 -11.80
C LYS A 37 -5.47 -10.83 -11.43
N ASN A 38 -6.47 -9.96 -11.28
CA ASN A 38 -7.80 -10.36 -10.82
C ASN A 38 -8.64 -10.78 -12.03
N VAL A 39 -9.54 -11.73 -11.81
CA VAL A 39 -10.51 -12.12 -12.85
C VAL A 39 -11.49 -10.96 -13.03
N TRP A 40 -11.57 -10.44 -14.25
CA TRP A 40 -12.50 -9.35 -14.58
C TRP A 40 -13.33 -9.69 -15.82
N PRO A 41 -14.56 -10.20 -15.64
CA PRO A 41 -15.41 -10.60 -16.75
C PRO A 41 -15.72 -9.45 -17.72
N ALA A 42 -16.05 -9.83 -18.96
CA ALA A 42 -16.53 -8.88 -19.96
C ALA A 42 -17.88 -8.29 -19.53
N ASN A 43 -18.13 -7.03 -19.90
CA ASN A 43 -19.41 -6.34 -19.72
C ASN A 43 -19.88 -6.10 -18.27
N VAL A 44 -18.99 -6.23 -17.28
CA VAL A 44 -19.25 -5.83 -15.88
C VAL A 44 -18.26 -4.77 -15.41
N GLY A 45 -18.65 -3.93 -14.45
CA GLY A 45 -17.71 -3.04 -13.76
C GLY A 45 -16.60 -3.83 -13.04
N PRO A 46 -15.44 -3.23 -12.74
CA PRO A 46 -14.42 -3.90 -11.93
C PRO A 46 -14.95 -4.15 -10.52
N ASP A 47 -14.84 -5.38 -10.02
CA ASP A 47 -15.14 -5.67 -8.63
C ASP A 47 -13.90 -5.37 -7.79
N LEU A 48 -13.83 -4.15 -7.27
CA LEU A 48 -12.68 -3.65 -6.54
C LEU A 48 -12.59 -4.22 -5.10
N VAL A 49 -13.58 -5.00 -4.65
CA VAL A 49 -13.62 -5.60 -3.31
C VAL A 49 -12.50 -6.62 -3.11
N ILE A 50 -12.14 -7.37 -4.16
CA ILE A 50 -11.05 -8.34 -4.08
C ILE A 50 -9.72 -7.68 -3.69
N ASP A 51 -9.52 -6.40 -4.03
CA ASP A 51 -8.31 -5.66 -3.67
C ASP A 51 -8.20 -5.47 -2.15
N LEU A 52 -9.33 -5.30 -1.44
CA LEU A 52 -9.35 -5.18 0.02
C LEU A 52 -8.95 -6.50 0.66
N LEU A 53 -9.50 -7.61 0.15
CA LEU A 53 -9.15 -8.96 0.60
C LEU A 53 -7.66 -9.22 0.42
N LEU A 54 -7.11 -8.89 -0.75
CA LEU A 54 -5.69 -9.08 -1.04
C LEU A 54 -4.81 -8.17 -0.17
N ALA A 55 -5.20 -6.91 0.03
CA ALA A 55 -4.46 -5.98 0.88
C ALA A 55 -4.39 -6.46 2.33
N HIS A 56 -5.53 -6.84 2.90
CA HIS A 56 -5.67 -7.12 4.33
C HIS A 56 -5.36 -8.57 4.69
N ALA A 57 -5.93 -9.56 4.00
CA ALA A 57 -5.78 -10.97 4.37
C ALA A 57 -4.57 -11.67 3.71
N VAL A 58 -4.00 -11.11 2.65
CA VAL A 58 -2.83 -11.71 1.96
C VAL A 58 -1.57 -10.89 2.22
N VAL A 59 -1.59 -9.59 1.94
CA VAL A 59 -0.39 -8.76 1.97
C VAL A 59 -0.06 -8.25 3.38
N SER A 60 -1.04 -7.74 4.14
CA SER A 60 -0.79 -7.14 5.45
C SER A 60 0.01 -8.04 6.42
N PRO A 61 -0.31 -9.34 6.58
CA PRO A 61 0.42 -10.18 7.52
C PRO A 61 1.91 -10.35 7.17
N VAL A 62 2.23 -10.35 5.88
CA VAL A 62 3.61 -10.42 5.37
C VAL A 62 4.29 -9.06 5.53
N LEU A 63 3.61 -7.99 5.13
CA LEU A 63 4.12 -6.63 5.22
C LEU A 63 4.49 -6.24 6.65
N VAL A 64 3.61 -6.52 7.63
CA VAL A 64 3.84 -6.23 9.05
C VAL A 64 5.06 -6.98 9.58
N ARG A 65 5.26 -8.23 9.16
CA ARG A 65 6.41 -9.04 9.59
C ARG A 65 7.75 -8.47 9.15
N HIS A 66 7.79 -7.81 7.98
CA HIS A 66 9.00 -7.27 7.36
C HIS A 66 9.06 -5.73 7.40
N ILE A 67 8.19 -5.07 8.15
CA ILE A 67 7.97 -3.63 8.02
C ILE A 67 9.21 -2.78 8.34
N ASP A 68 10.03 -3.24 9.28
CA ASP A 68 11.26 -2.55 9.68
C ASP A 68 12.31 -2.55 8.58
N ASP A 69 12.24 -3.52 7.65
CA ASP A 69 13.15 -3.66 6.50
C ASP A 69 12.54 -3.13 5.18
N ILE A 70 11.34 -2.53 5.25
CA ILE A 70 10.62 -1.97 4.10
C ILE A 70 10.34 -0.47 4.35
N PRO A 71 11.27 0.44 4.00
CA PRO A 71 11.09 1.87 4.26
C PRO A 71 9.95 2.53 3.51
N TYR A 72 9.62 1.98 2.34
CA TYR A 72 8.54 2.42 1.49
C TYR A 72 7.75 1.24 0.96
N TRP A 73 6.44 1.39 0.98
CA TRP A 73 5.52 0.48 0.33
C TRP A 73 4.26 1.23 -0.05
N ARG A 74 3.51 0.69 -0.99
CA ARG A 74 2.20 1.19 -1.35
C ARG A 74 1.37 0.12 -2.03
N PHE A 75 0.06 0.33 -1.98
CA PHE A 75 -0.86 -0.37 -2.85
C PHE A 75 -1.10 0.42 -4.14
N HIS A 76 -1.30 -0.31 -5.23
CA HIS A 76 -1.73 0.25 -6.49
C HIS A 76 -2.87 -0.59 -7.05
N ARG A 77 -4.01 0.07 -7.29
CA ARG A 77 -5.23 -0.53 -7.85
C ARG A 77 -5.41 0.01 -9.26
N ARG A 78 -5.65 -0.88 -10.22
CA ARG A 78 -5.90 -0.52 -11.62
C ARG A 78 -7.04 -1.36 -12.16
N ALA A 79 -7.93 -0.72 -12.91
CA ALA A 79 -8.90 -1.40 -13.76
C ALA A 79 -8.91 -0.72 -15.13
N ALA A 80 -8.28 -1.35 -16.12
CA ALA A 80 -8.28 -0.88 -17.50
C ALA A 80 -8.55 -2.04 -18.46
N ARG A 81 -9.36 -1.82 -19.49
CA ARG A 81 -9.69 -2.82 -20.52
C ARG A 81 -8.56 -2.99 -21.53
N ASP A 82 -7.37 -3.28 -21.02
CA ASP A 82 -6.15 -3.56 -21.77
C ASP A 82 -5.55 -4.90 -21.32
N GLN A 83 -4.31 -5.20 -21.77
CA GLN A 83 -3.64 -6.46 -21.46
C GLN A 83 -3.32 -6.65 -19.97
N ALA A 84 -3.25 -5.57 -19.19
CA ALA A 84 -3.05 -5.65 -17.74
C ALA A 84 -4.35 -6.01 -17.02
N GLY A 85 -5.50 -5.52 -17.51
CA GLY A 85 -6.81 -5.83 -16.95
C GLY A 85 -7.05 -5.18 -15.59
N GLN A 86 -7.76 -5.90 -14.71
CA GLN A 86 -7.88 -5.54 -13.30
C GLN A 86 -6.68 -6.10 -12.54
N GLN A 87 -5.97 -5.22 -11.84
CA GLN A 87 -4.74 -5.57 -11.15
C GLN A 87 -4.63 -4.84 -9.81
N PHE A 88 -4.38 -5.62 -8.77
CA PHE A 88 -3.93 -5.13 -7.48
C PHE A 88 -2.42 -5.34 -7.37
N SER A 89 -1.68 -4.40 -6.79
CA SER A 89 -0.23 -4.53 -6.65
C SER A 89 0.25 -4.05 -5.28
N LEU A 90 1.12 -4.83 -4.66
CA LEU A 90 2.06 -4.33 -3.66
C LEU A 90 3.32 -3.85 -4.38
N ILE A 91 3.73 -2.60 -4.12
CA ILE A 91 4.98 -2.04 -4.59
C ILE A 91 5.77 -1.61 -3.37
N PHE A 92 6.98 -2.13 -3.17
CA PHE A 92 7.76 -1.90 -1.96
C PHE A 92 9.24 -1.73 -2.27
N TYR A 93 9.93 -1.04 -1.36
CA TYR A 93 11.33 -0.69 -1.48
C TYR A 93 12.09 -1.41 -0.38
N SER A 94 13.00 -2.32 -0.75
CA SER A 94 13.77 -3.11 0.22
C SER A 94 14.98 -3.77 -0.43
N LYS A 95 15.75 -4.53 0.35
CA LYS A 95 16.85 -5.34 -0.17
C LYS A 95 16.33 -6.61 -0.88
N PRO A 96 17.08 -7.19 -1.83
CA PRO A 96 16.68 -8.40 -2.55
C PRO A 96 16.25 -9.58 -1.66
N GLU A 97 16.96 -9.82 -0.56
CA GLU A 97 16.67 -10.90 0.38
C GLU A 97 15.29 -10.75 1.04
N ILE A 98 14.90 -9.52 1.38
CA ILE A 98 13.59 -9.20 1.94
C ILE A 98 12.52 -9.37 0.89
N ALA A 99 12.79 -8.93 -0.35
CA ALA A 99 11.84 -9.13 -1.45
C ALA A 99 11.59 -10.62 -1.73
N SER A 100 12.64 -11.44 -1.71
CA SER A 100 12.52 -12.89 -1.85
C SER A 100 11.64 -13.51 -0.75
N ALA A 101 11.84 -13.09 0.52
CA ALA A 101 11.02 -13.57 1.64
C ALA A 101 9.55 -13.16 1.49
N VAL A 102 9.29 -11.87 1.21
CA VAL A 102 7.95 -11.34 0.98
C VAL A 102 7.22 -12.10 -0.14
N PHE A 103 7.88 -12.34 -1.27
CA PHE A 103 7.29 -13.08 -2.38
C PHE A 103 6.97 -14.53 -2.02
N ALA A 104 7.89 -15.23 -1.36
CA ALA A 104 7.68 -16.61 -0.93
C ALA A 104 6.47 -16.72 0.03
N GLU A 105 6.41 -15.85 1.04
CA GLU A 105 5.33 -15.85 2.04
C GLU A 105 3.97 -15.49 1.43
N ILE A 106 3.92 -14.57 0.46
CA ILE A 106 2.69 -14.27 -0.29
C ILE A 106 2.23 -15.51 -1.05
N HIS A 107 3.14 -16.24 -1.71
CA HIS A 107 2.80 -17.47 -2.44
C HIS A 107 2.33 -18.61 -1.52
N GLU A 108 2.78 -18.61 -0.27
CA GLU A 108 2.35 -19.59 0.74
C GLU A 108 0.98 -19.29 1.36
N SER A 109 0.42 -18.09 1.15
CA SER A 109 -0.87 -17.68 1.70
C SER A 109 -2.02 -18.62 1.31
N GLU A 110 -2.64 -19.23 2.32
CA GLU A 110 -3.83 -20.08 2.13
C GLU A 110 -5.03 -19.30 1.58
N ILE A 111 -5.18 -18.03 1.96
CA ILE A 111 -6.23 -17.15 1.42
C ILE A 111 -6.01 -16.89 -0.07
N LEU A 112 -4.77 -16.65 -0.49
CA LEU A 112 -4.44 -16.49 -1.90
C LEU A 112 -4.72 -17.78 -2.69
N LYS A 113 -4.29 -18.94 -2.18
CA LYS A 113 -4.55 -20.25 -2.82
C LYS A 113 -6.05 -20.49 -3.00
N ARG A 114 -6.88 -20.13 -2.00
CA ARG A 114 -8.35 -20.20 -2.08
C ARG A 114 -8.90 -19.22 -3.12
N ALA A 115 -8.41 -17.98 -3.15
CA ALA A 115 -8.85 -16.98 -4.12
C ALA A 115 -8.54 -17.40 -5.58
N ILE A 116 -7.38 -18.03 -5.81
CA ILE A 116 -7.04 -18.62 -7.12
C ILE A 116 -7.98 -19.80 -7.43
N SER A 117 -8.17 -20.71 -6.48
CA SER A 117 -9.04 -21.90 -6.66
C SER A 117 -10.51 -21.52 -6.94
N ALA A 118 -10.97 -20.41 -6.36
CA ALA A 118 -12.30 -19.85 -6.58
C ALA A 118 -12.41 -18.94 -7.82
N ASN A 119 -11.35 -18.86 -8.64
CA ASN A 119 -11.30 -18.04 -9.84
C ASN A 119 -11.61 -16.54 -9.58
N LEU A 120 -11.11 -16.02 -8.45
CA LEU A 120 -11.12 -14.58 -8.13
C LEU A 120 -9.81 -13.91 -8.56
N VAL A 121 -8.70 -14.64 -8.48
CA VAL A 121 -7.36 -14.22 -8.92
C VAL A 121 -6.87 -15.19 -10.00
N GLU A 122 -6.48 -14.68 -11.16
CA GLU A 122 -5.95 -15.49 -12.24
C GLU A 122 -4.54 -16.00 -11.91
N ARG A 123 -3.67 -15.09 -11.46
CA ARG A 123 -2.26 -15.37 -11.14
C ARG A 123 -1.61 -14.25 -10.36
N VAL A 124 -0.48 -14.57 -9.73
CA VAL A 124 0.43 -13.62 -9.12
C VAL A 124 1.71 -13.51 -9.96
N ILE A 125 2.20 -12.28 -10.16
CA ILE A 125 3.40 -11.96 -10.92
C ILE A 125 4.32 -11.15 -10.01
N THR A 126 5.50 -11.67 -9.74
CA THR A 126 6.54 -11.02 -8.93
C THR A 126 7.74 -10.64 -9.79
N ASP A 127 8.46 -9.59 -9.39
CA ASP A 127 9.78 -9.30 -9.94
C ASP A 127 10.79 -10.37 -9.49
N ASN A 128 11.94 -10.49 -10.18
CA ASN A 128 12.99 -11.44 -9.81
C ASN A 128 14.02 -10.78 -8.87
N PRO A 129 14.15 -11.23 -7.60
CA PRO A 129 15.15 -10.69 -6.66
C PRO A 129 16.61 -10.81 -7.12
N ASP A 130 16.94 -11.80 -7.97
CA ASP A 130 18.30 -11.97 -8.50
C ASP A 130 18.68 -10.94 -9.57
N HIS A 131 17.70 -10.16 -10.04
CA HIS A 131 17.87 -9.13 -11.07
C HIS A 131 17.28 -7.80 -10.60
N PRO A 132 17.87 -7.18 -9.55
CA PRO A 132 17.38 -5.93 -8.99
C PRO A 132 17.41 -4.81 -10.03
N ASN A 133 16.33 -4.04 -10.07
CA ASN A 133 16.18 -2.86 -10.90
C ASN A 133 15.60 -1.71 -10.06
N PHE A 134 15.67 -0.47 -10.55
CA PHE A 134 15.02 0.69 -9.91
C PHE A 134 15.53 0.99 -8.48
N SER A 135 16.82 1.30 -8.35
CA SER A 135 17.43 1.72 -7.06
C SER A 135 17.14 3.17 -6.66
N ALA A 136 16.64 4.00 -7.58
CA ALA A 136 16.27 5.37 -7.25
C ALA A 136 14.89 5.41 -6.57
N ILE A 137 14.75 6.19 -5.49
CA ILE A 137 13.49 6.32 -4.75
C ILE A 137 12.36 6.81 -5.67
N GLU A 138 12.67 7.73 -6.58
CA GLU A 138 11.76 8.28 -7.58
C GLU A 138 11.42 7.32 -8.74
N ALA A 139 12.09 6.17 -8.86
CA ALA A 139 12.01 5.32 -10.06
C ALA A 139 10.63 4.75 -10.36
N THR A 140 9.68 4.85 -9.41
CA THR A 140 8.29 4.39 -9.59
C THR A 140 7.27 5.52 -9.54
N SER A 141 7.73 6.77 -9.56
CA SER A 141 6.90 7.97 -9.68
C SER A 141 6.62 8.32 -11.15
N ASP A 142 5.61 9.15 -11.42
CA ASP A 142 5.33 9.62 -12.78
C ASP A 142 6.45 10.56 -13.27
N THR A 143 7.03 10.24 -14.42
CA THR A 143 8.14 10.98 -15.02
C THR A 143 7.75 12.39 -15.47
N HIS A 144 6.45 12.70 -15.59
CA HIS A 144 5.97 14.05 -15.94
C HIS A 144 5.91 14.99 -14.73
N TRP A 145 6.07 14.49 -13.50
CA TRP A 145 6.12 15.33 -12.32
C TRP A 145 7.49 16.00 -12.15
N SER A 146 7.58 17.08 -11.36
CA SER A 146 8.88 17.63 -10.98
C SER A 146 9.67 16.61 -10.17
N LEU A 147 11.00 16.65 -10.27
CA LEU A 147 11.86 15.72 -9.54
C LEU A 147 11.62 15.77 -8.01
N ASP A 148 11.36 16.95 -7.48
CA ASP A 148 11.03 17.14 -6.05
C ASP A 148 9.78 16.36 -5.66
N LEU A 149 8.73 16.39 -6.48
CA LEU A 149 7.53 15.61 -6.25
C LEU A 149 7.83 14.12 -6.42
N GLN A 150 8.55 13.72 -7.47
CA GLN A 150 8.88 12.32 -7.71
C GLN A 150 9.65 11.68 -6.54
N LYS A 151 10.57 12.42 -5.92
CA LYS A 151 11.37 11.95 -4.77
C LYS A 151 10.57 11.83 -3.47
N ASN A 152 9.58 12.70 -3.27
CA ASN A 152 8.81 12.75 -2.02
C ASN A 152 7.47 12.02 -2.09
N TRP A 153 6.95 11.78 -3.30
CA TRP A 153 5.68 11.10 -3.51
C TRP A 153 5.61 9.70 -2.87
N PRO A 154 6.67 8.86 -2.88
CA PRO A 154 6.65 7.56 -2.18
C PRO A 154 6.23 7.63 -0.71
N ALA A 155 6.67 8.66 0.03
CA ALA A 155 6.27 8.85 1.42
C ALA A 155 4.79 9.20 1.55
N PHE A 156 4.30 10.11 0.70
CA PHE A 156 2.89 10.51 0.68
C PHE A 156 1.96 9.32 0.40
N ILE A 157 2.22 8.59 -0.69
CA ILE A 157 1.34 7.49 -1.10
C ILE A 157 1.40 6.28 -0.17
N MET A 158 2.54 6.07 0.51
CA MET A 158 2.64 5.08 1.60
C MET A 158 1.69 5.45 2.74
N GLY A 159 1.65 6.71 3.17
CA GLY A 159 0.71 7.19 4.18
C GLY A 159 -0.75 6.98 3.77
N VAL A 160 -1.09 7.25 2.50
CA VAL A 160 -2.44 6.98 1.95
C VAL A 160 -2.76 5.48 1.96
N SER A 161 -1.79 4.64 1.56
CA SER A 161 -1.95 3.18 1.59
C SER A 161 -2.13 2.64 3.01
N SER A 162 -1.37 3.18 3.96
CA SER A 162 -1.45 2.86 5.38
C SER A 162 -2.79 3.26 5.98
N LEU A 163 -3.30 4.45 5.66
CA LEU A 163 -4.64 4.89 6.09
C LEU A 163 -5.71 3.93 5.56
N TRP A 164 -5.69 3.64 4.26
CA TRP A 164 -6.67 2.75 3.65
C TRP A 164 -6.63 1.34 4.27
N LEU A 165 -5.43 0.78 4.49
CA LEU A 165 -5.27 -0.51 5.17
C LEU A 165 -5.80 -0.49 6.61
N GLY A 166 -5.52 0.58 7.36
CA GLY A 166 -6.03 0.75 8.72
C GLY A 166 -7.56 0.83 8.77
N LEU A 167 -8.20 1.52 7.83
CA LEU A 167 -9.67 1.55 7.74
C LEU A 167 -10.28 0.17 7.46
N ILE A 168 -9.58 -0.68 6.68
CA ILE A 168 -9.99 -2.06 6.45
C ILE A 168 -9.88 -2.87 7.75
N ASP A 169 -8.72 -2.82 8.41
CA ASP A 169 -8.43 -3.58 9.63
C ASP A 169 -9.43 -3.24 10.76
N GLU A 170 -9.60 -1.96 11.06
CA GLU A 170 -10.55 -1.47 12.07
C GLU A 170 -12.00 -1.88 11.75
N SER A 171 -12.38 -1.89 10.48
CA SER A 171 -13.72 -2.32 10.06
C SER A 171 -13.90 -3.85 10.09
N PHE A 172 -12.80 -4.61 10.11
CA PHE A 172 -12.82 -6.07 10.16
C PHE A 172 -12.88 -6.59 11.61
N GLN A 173 -12.22 -5.93 12.56
CA GLN A 173 -12.19 -6.31 13.98
C GLN A 173 -13.58 -6.41 14.64
N ASP A 174 -14.58 -5.72 14.07
CA ASP A 174 -15.99 -5.80 14.48
C ASP A 174 -16.67 -7.16 14.13
N SER A 175 -15.93 -8.17 13.66
CA SER A 175 -16.50 -9.43 13.14
C SER A 175 -15.83 -10.70 13.73
N PRO A 176 -16.55 -11.53 14.51
CA PRO A 176 -15.99 -12.72 15.17
C PRO A 176 -16.04 -14.00 14.31
N GLU A 177 -16.20 -13.93 12.99
CA GLU A 177 -16.49 -15.10 12.16
C GLU A 177 -15.23 -15.82 11.62
N ASN A 178 -15.26 -17.16 11.67
CA ASN A 178 -14.27 -18.01 11.02
C ASN A 178 -14.64 -18.20 9.54
N PHE A 179 -13.97 -17.47 8.66
CA PHE A 179 -14.22 -17.54 7.22
C PHE A 179 -13.42 -18.67 6.54
N ALA A 180 -13.87 -19.90 6.73
CA ALA A 180 -13.37 -21.04 5.94
C ALA A 180 -13.74 -20.90 4.44
N ASP A 181 -14.88 -20.28 4.14
CA ASP A 181 -15.39 -20.01 2.79
C ASP A 181 -14.93 -18.64 2.28
N ILE A 182 -14.21 -18.63 1.16
CA ILE A 182 -13.66 -17.43 0.53
C ILE A 182 -14.75 -16.50 -0.02
N HIS A 183 -15.90 -17.02 -0.43
CA HIS A 183 -17.00 -16.18 -0.93
C HIS A 183 -17.68 -15.44 0.21
N ARG A 184 -17.89 -16.08 1.37
CA ARG A 184 -18.36 -15.39 2.58
C ARG A 184 -17.37 -14.34 3.06
N LEU A 185 -16.07 -14.64 3.01
CA LEU A 185 -15.04 -13.67 3.31
C LEU A 185 -15.11 -12.46 2.37
N LEU A 186 -15.31 -12.69 1.07
CA LEU A 186 -15.41 -11.61 0.07
C LEU A 186 -16.65 -10.73 0.30
N GLU A 187 -17.79 -11.33 0.66
CA GLU A 187 -18.99 -10.56 1.01
C GLU A 187 -18.76 -9.70 2.26
N LYS A 188 -17.98 -10.20 3.24
CA LYS A 188 -17.57 -9.35 4.37
C LYS A 188 -16.74 -8.15 3.93
N TYR A 189 -15.80 -8.33 3.01
CA TYR A 189 -15.05 -7.21 2.44
C TYR A 189 -15.93 -6.26 1.63
N ARG A 190 -17.05 -6.72 1.05
CA ARG A 190 -18.01 -5.87 0.35
C ARG A 190 -18.73 -4.92 1.32
N GLU A 191 -19.10 -5.40 2.50
CA GLU A 191 -19.63 -4.55 3.58
C GLU A 191 -18.61 -3.49 4.03
N ILE A 192 -17.34 -3.91 4.18
CA ILE A 192 -16.25 -3.02 4.58
C ILE A 192 -15.98 -1.96 3.50
N ASP A 193 -15.95 -2.36 2.22
CA ASP A 193 -15.77 -1.43 1.10
C ASP A 193 -16.87 -0.36 1.08
N ALA A 194 -18.13 -0.75 1.32
CA ALA A 194 -19.25 0.19 1.43
C ALA A 194 -19.07 1.18 2.60
N LYS A 195 -18.61 0.70 3.77
CA LYS A 195 -18.32 1.56 4.94
C LYS A 195 -17.19 2.55 4.63
N ILE A 196 -16.10 2.08 4.02
CA ILE A 196 -14.96 2.92 3.64
C ILE A 196 -15.36 3.96 2.59
N ALA A 197 -16.18 3.57 1.60
CA ALA A 197 -16.70 4.48 0.60
C ALA A 197 -17.55 5.60 1.23
N GLU A 198 -18.36 5.27 2.25
CA GLU A 198 -19.15 6.26 2.98
C GLU A 198 -18.27 7.22 3.81
N ILE A 199 -17.24 6.71 4.48
CA ILE A 199 -16.24 7.55 5.19
C ILE A 199 -15.57 8.50 4.20
N TRP A 200 -15.09 8.00 3.06
CA TRP A 200 -14.50 8.84 2.02
C TRP A 200 -15.45 9.93 1.54
N ARG A 201 -16.71 9.57 1.27
CA ARG A 201 -17.73 10.49 0.73
C ARG A 201 -18.14 11.57 1.72
N THR A 202 -18.23 11.25 3.01
CA THR A 202 -18.78 12.16 4.04
C THR A 202 -17.69 12.91 4.79
N GLU A 203 -16.57 12.26 5.09
CA GLU A 203 -15.50 12.81 5.92
C GLU A 203 -14.26 13.20 5.11
N GLY A 204 -14.05 12.62 3.92
CA GLY A 204 -12.83 12.79 3.13
C GLY A 204 -12.50 14.24 2.76
N GLN A 205 -13.51 15.08 2.52
CA GLN A 205 -13.29 16.51 2.24
C GLN A 205 -12.65 17.22 3.43
N HIS A 206 -13.09 16.93 4.66
CA HIS A 206 -12.54 17.54 5.86
C HIS A 206 -11.24 16.82 6.28
N ALA A 207 -11.32 15.53 6.56
CA ALA A 207 -10.23 14.77 7.16
C ALA A 207 -8.99 14.70 6.25
N LEU A 208 -9.17 14.66 4.93
CA LEU A 208 -8.07 14.44 3.99
C LEU A 208 -7.77 15.69 3.17
N LEU A 209 -8.76 16.23 2.44
CA LEU A 209 -8.51 17.34 1.52
C LEU A 209 -8.23 18.66 2.24
N HIS A 210 -9.00 19.01 3.28
CA HIS A 210 -8.77 20.23 4.05
C HIS A 210 -7.40 20.20 4.77
N HIS A 211 -7.06 19.11 5.46
CA HIS A 211 -5.76 19.00 6.14
C HIS A 211 -4.57 18.95 5.16
N MET A 212 -4.69 18.25 4.03
CA MET A 212 -3.66 18.28 2.98
C MET A 212 -3.46 19.69 2.44
N ASN A 213 -4.55 20.41 2.16
CA ASN A 213 -4.48 21.79 1.68
C ASN A 213 -3.90 22.74 2.75
N ALA A 214 -4.20 22.51 4.04
CA ALA A 214 -3.67 23.29 5.15
C ALA A 214 -2.13 23.25 5.21
N VAL A 215 -1.53 22.06 5.05
CA VAL A 215 -0.07 21.88 5.02
C VAL A 215 0.57 22.61 3.84
N LEU A 216 -0.15 22.76 2.73
CA LEU A 216 0.29 23.50 1.53
C LEU A 216 -0.10 24.98 1.55
N GLY A 217 -0.53 25.51 2.70
CA GLY A 217 -0.83 26.93 2.87
C GLY A 217 -2.15 27.37 2.23
N TYR A 218 -3.12 26.46 2.12
CA TYR A 218 -4.47 26.72 1.61
C TYR A 218 -4.53 27.29 0.18
N LYS A 219 -3.51 27.01 -0.64
CA LYS A 219 -3.50 27.43 -2.04
C LYS A 219 -4.54 26.62 -2.82
N PRO A 220 -5.41 27.25 -3.63
CA PRO A 220 -6.41 26.53 -4.40
C PRO A 220 -5.80 25.46 -5.31
N LEU A 221 -6.33 24.24 -5.24
CA LEU A 221 -6.01 23.16 -6.17
C LEU A 221 -6.90 23.28 -7.42
N VAL A 222 -6.30 23.22 -8.61
CA VAL A 222 -7.06 23.17 -9.86
C VAL A 222 -7.42 21.72 -10.18
N ILE A 223 -8.69 21.37 -10.01
CA ILE A 223 -9.24 20.08 -10.44
C ILE A 223 -9.51 20.16 -11.95
N ARG A 224 -8.64 19.55 -12.76
CA ARG A 224 -8.70 19.64 -14.23
C ARG A 224 -9.80 18.78 -14.86
N LYS A 225 -10.26 17.74 -14.17
CA LYS A 225 -11.32 16.82 -14.59
C LYS A 225 -12.04 16.30 -13.36
N GLU A 226 -13.32 15.98 -13.51
CA GLU A 226 -14.07 15.21 -12.53
C GLU A 226 -13.34 13.89 -12.26
N LEU A 227 -13.16 13.55 -10.98
CA LEU A 227 -12.52 12.31 -10.54
C LEU A 227 -13.64 11.29 -10.25
N SER A 228 -13.96 10.47 -11.24
CA SER A 228 -14.79 9.27 -11.09
C SER A 228 -14.07 8.10 -11.79
N PHE A 229 -14.06 6.93 -11.16
CA PHE A 229 -13.41 5.70 -11.65
C PHE A 229 -14.45 4.59 -11.81
#